data_AF-A0A4R2SL83-F1
#
_entry.id   AF-A0A4R2SL83-F1
#
_cell.length_a   1.000
_cell.length_b   1.000
_cell.length_c   1.000
_cell.angle_alpha   90.00
_cell.angle_beta   90.00
_cell.angle_gamma   90.00
#
_symmetry.space_group_name_H-M   'P 1'
#
loop_
_entity.id
_entity.type
_entity.pdbx_description
1 polymer ?
#
loop_
_entity_poly.entity_id
_entity_poly.type
_entity_poly.pdbx_seq_one_letter_code
_entity_poly.pdbx_strand_id
1 'polypeptide(L)'
;MARFSVKVINLDNKAVGSGYTVSIIKQNVSVFEAQTDENSEVFFDENLVKGRRVQFGFWGKEYPKESVPVTKEILWDIERASGTLRVPKLCEIELKETENKNGEKAEYIQAKYVVKPGDTWEAIAKNLNITSDEIILLQSHNQLPLDNKQLPPIGVELLYFKGLDRIPEKNSNDKIYTRSCRTERPEVIISDQNECSCGKRFYKKIICVSYKGINFGPKYSGNMKLENYNRWDFLLSNKKITEDEKKILIAMSPNEGNLDSVQSYDSEILTAGAMQKTISSDGTGELPMQLYKFKQNYPELFRQYFSHCGWDVKQIKDAKGKTVSIAYYNGNTGTSLKNEIRKNCNKKNQGKIIENKATAIIIEGIMLPEYQDLQIEDFIERLHLALKIKPLGYQYSIASYARSNLLKATVLDHHVNRPGYVSKDFGKALDYFYSVNPKASKNPADWGNSHNRYEKYIVDYYGIHRRGTDMKQRYSNLKTRIMK
;
A
#
# COMPACT_ATOMS: atom_id res chain seq x y z
N MET A 1 -9.22 -10.34 25.72
CA MET A 1 -9.04 -9.18 24.82
C MET A 1 -7.59 -9.14 24.40
N ALA A 2 -7.30 -9.05 23.10
CA ALA A 2 -5.93 -8.85 22.65
C ALA A 2 -5.48 -7.46 23.12
N ARG A 3 -4.55 -7.41 24.08
CA ARG A 3 -3.97 -6.14 24.53
C ARG A 3 -2.89 -5.75 23.54
N PHE A 4 -2.98 -4.55 22.98
CA PHE A 4 -1.94 -4.05 22.10
C PHE A 4 -0.74 -3.62 22.94
N SER A 5 0.49 -3.77 22.43
CA SER A 5 1.69 -3.39 23.19
C SER A 5 2.83 -2.82 22.36
N VAL A 6 3.69 -2.07 23.03
CA VAL A 6 5.01 -1.68 22.53
C VAL A 6 6.06 -2.10 23.54
N LYS A 7 7.08 -2.82 23.07
CA LYS A 7 8.29 -3.14 23.84
C LYS A 7 9.37 -2.11 23.60
N VAL A 8 10.00 -1.60 24.64
CA VAL A 8 11.08 -0.62 24.54
C VAL A 8 12.44 -1.30 24.64
N ILE A 9 13.33 -0.99 23.70
CA ILE A 9 14.71 -1.52 23.66
C ILE A 9 15.75 -0.41 23.50
N ASN A 10 16.95 -0.66 23.99
CA ASN A 10 18.14 0.16 23.73
C ASN A 10 18.77 -0.14 22.37
N LEU A 11 19.86 0.56 22.04
CA LEU A 11 20.59 0.39 20.79
C LEU A 11 21.20 -1.01 20.61
N ASP A 12 21.52 -1.69 21.71
CA ASP A 12 22.03 -3.07 21.71
C ASP A 12 20.91 -4.11 21.61
N ASN A 13 19.67 -3.68 21.33
CA ASN A 13 18.45 -4.49 21.32
C ASN A 13 18.12 -5.16 22.66
N LYS A 14 18.57 -4.58 23.78
CA LYS A 14 18.24 -5.05 25.13
C LYS A 14 17.06 -4.28 25.70
N ALA A 15 16.24 -4.99 26.48
CA ALA A 15 15.12 -4.41 27.21
C ALA A 15 15.62 -3.32 28.20
N VAL A 16 14.92 -2.19 28.27
CA VAL A 16 15.35 -1.02 29.09
C VAL A 16 14.95 -1.12 30.57
N GLY A 17 14.08 -2.05 30.93
CA GLY A 17 13.49 -2.22 32.25
C GLY A 17 12.25 -1.35 32.50
N SER A 18 11.81 -1.33 33.76
CA SER A 18 10.67 -0.55 34.23
C SER A 18 11.02 0.93 34.48
N GLY A 19 10.00 1.79 34.50
CA GLY A 19 10.15 3.20 34.90
C GLY A 19 10.42 4.18 33.76
N TYR A 20 10.41 3.72 32.51
CA TYR A 20 10.33 4.61 31.35
C TYR A 20 8.87 4.85 30.98
N THR A 21 8.53 6.04 30.50
CA THR A 21 7.18 6.36 30.07
C THR A 21 7.10 6.40 28.55
N VAL A 22 6.07 5.73 28.00
CA VAL A 22 5.71 5.77 26.59
C VAL A 22 4.41 6.57 26.45
N SER A 23 4.36 7.45 25.45
CA SER A 23 3.15 8.18 25.07
C SER A 23 2.72 7.86 23.64
N ILE A 24 1.41 7.88 23.39
CA ILE A 24 0.85 7.86 22.03
C ILE A 24 0.41 9.28 21.71
N ILE A 25 0.94 9.84 20.63
CA ILE A 25 0.69 11.21 20.19
C ILE A 25 -0.14 11.19 18.90
N LYS A 26 -1.21 11.98 18.87
CA LYS A 26 -2.06 12.22 17.70
C LYS A 26 -2.26 13.72 17.53
N GLN A 27 -2.06 14.23 16.31
CA GLN A 27 -2.22 15.66 16.01
C GLN A 27 -1.46 16.56 17.00
N ASN A 28 -0.23 16.17 17.38
CA ASN A 28 0.62 16.84 18.37
C ASN A 28 0.11 16.86 19.82
N VAL A 29 -0.90 16.05 20.15
CA VAL A 29 -1.42 15.90 21.53
C VAL A 29 -1.18 14.48 22.03
N SER A 30 -0.67 14.35 23.26
CA SER A 30 -0.55 13.07 23.97
C SER A 30 -1.96 12.57 24.31
N VAL A 31 -2.37 11.44 23.73
CA VAL A 31 -3.68 10.82 23.95
C VAL A 31 -3.63 9.62 24.89
N PHE A 32 -2.42 9.17 25.25
CA PHE A 32 -2.18 8.06 26.16
C PHE A 32 -0.75 8.15 26.71
N GLU A 33 -0.55 7.84 27.99
CA GLU A 33 0.75 7.73 28.65
C GLU A 33 0.74 6.54 29.61
N ALA A 34 1.77 5.71 29.58
CA ALA A 34 1.95 4.64 30.56
C ALA A 34 3.43 4.28 30.73
N GLN A 35 3.76 3.75 31.91
CA GLN A 35 5.11 3.32 32.23
C GLN A 35 5.37 1.89 31.78
N THR A 36 6.61 1.63 31.37
CA THR A 36 7.09 0.29 31.04
C THR A 36 7.04 -0.61 32.28
N ASP A 37 6.59 -1.84 32.08
CA ASP A 37 6.65 -2.89 33.09
C ASP A 37 8.07 -3.50 33.20
N GLU A 38 8.20 -4.56 34.01
CA GLU A 38 9.46 -5.29 34.20
C GLU A 38 10.02 -5.90 32.90
N ASN A 39 9.16 -6.15 31.91
CA ASN A 39 9.51 -6.66 30.59
C ASN A 39 9.83 -5.55 29.57
N SER A 40 9.82 -4.29 30.01
CA SER A 40 9.94 -3.09 29.18
C SER A 40 8.76 -2.85 28.23
N GLU A 41 7.58 -3.36 28.56
CA GLU A 41 6.39 -3.27 27.71
C GLU A 41 5.38 -2.27 28.25
N VAL A 42 4.68 -1.62 27.32
CA VAL A 42 3.52 -0.78 27.60
C VAL A 42 2.33 -1.32 26.83
N PHE A 43 1.24 -1.59 27.57
CA PHE A 43 -0.01 -2.08 27.02
C PHE A 43 -1.02 -0.96 26.86
N PHE A 44 -1.77 -0.97 25.75
CA PHE A 44 -2.77 0.04 25.45
C PHE A 44 -3.96 -0.55 24.67
N ASP A 45 -5.04 0.22 24.61
CA ASP A 45 -6.28 -0.16 23.93
C ASP A 45 -6.11 -0.10 22.40
N GLU A 46 -6.70 -1.06 21.68
CA GLU A 46 -6.61 -1.14 20.22
C GLU A 46 -7.15 0.13 19.52
N ASN A 47 -8.16 0.78 20.09
CA ASN A 47 -8.78 1.98 19.53
C ASN A 47 -7.81 3.16 19.44
N LEU A 48 -6.71 3.12 20.20
CA LEU A 48 -5.68 4.13 20.18
C LEU A 48 -4.81 4.04 18.92
N VAL A 49 -4.61 2.86 18.33
CA VAL A 49 -3.65 2.69 17.23
C VAL A 49 -4.23 2.06 15.98
N LYS A 50 -5.18 1.13 16.10
CA LYS A 50 -5.61 0.23 15.02
C LYS A 50 -6.12 0.98 13.78
N GLY A 51 -5.44 0.77 12.64
CA GLY A 51 -5.79 1.39 11.35
C GLY A 51 -5.58 2.90 11.32
N ARG A 52 -4.83 3.46 12.27
CA ARG A 52 -4.60 4.91 12.41
C ARG A 52 -3.12 5.23 12.30
N ARG A 53 -2.86 6.48 11.94
CA ARG A 53 -1.52 7.06 12.01
C ARG A 53 -1.24 7.57 13.43
N VAL A 54 -0.11 7.17 13.99
CA VAL A 54 0.28 7.49 15.36
C VAL A 54 1.77 7.80 15.44
N GLN A 55 2.14 8.58 16.45
CA GLN A 55 3.52 8.78 16.87
C GLN A 55 3.69 8.26 18.29
N PHE A 56 4.89 7.78 18.62
CA PHE A 56 5.23 7.41 19.98
C PHE A 56 6.25 8.39 20.54
N GLY A 57 5.98 8.89 21.75
CA GLY A 57 6.93 9.65 22.55
C GLY A 57 7.50 8.78 23.68
N PHE A 58 8.71 9.08 24.12
CA PHE A 58 9.40 8.32 25.17
C PHE A 58 10.13 9.23 26.16
N TRP A 59 10.12 8.93 27.46
CA TRP A 59 10.99 9.62 28.43
C TRP A 59 11.28 8.76 29.66
N GLY A 60 12.31 9.10 30.42
CA GLY A 60 12.72 8.36 31.62
C GLY A 60 13.96 8.98 32.26
N LYS A 61 14.66 8.22 33.11
CA LYS A 61 15.80 8.73 33.89
C LYS A 61 16.91 9.34 33.02
N GLU A 62 17.15 8.77 31.84
CA GLU A 62 18.16 9.21 30.87
C GLU A 62 17.61 10.17 29.79
N TYR A 63 16.28 10.38 29.76
CA TYR A 63 15.59 11.17 28.74
C TYR A 63 14.56 12.10 29.38
N PRO A 64 14.85 13.40 29.61
CA PRO A 64 13.94 14.29 30.31
C PRO A 64 12.67 14.60 29.49
N LYS A 65 11.53 14.71 30.19
CA LYS A 65 10.19 14.93 29.61
C LYS A 65 10.10 16.23 28.77
N GLU A 66 10.87 17.26 29.09
CA GLU A 66 10.89 18.51 28.31
C GLU A 66 11.49 18.33 26.89
N SER A 67 12.03 17.15 26.59
CA SER A 67 12.71 16.83 25.32
C SER A 67 12.25 15.49 24.75
N VAL A 68 10.98 15.09 24.96
CA VAL A 68 10.43 13.79 24.52
C VAL A 68 10.84 13.49 23.08
N PRO A 69 11.69 12.47 22.85
CA PRO A 69 11.95 11.97 21.51
C PRO A 69 10.64 11.39 20.95
N VAL A 70 10.21 11.88 19.79
CA VAL A 70 8.99 11.42 19.11
C VAL A 70 9.37 10.72 17.80
N THR A 71 8.71 9.59 17.53
CA THR A 71 8.91 8.84 16.29
C THR A 71 8.38 9.62 15.08
N LYS A 72 8.74 9.17 13.86
CA LYS A 72 7.94 9.52 12.68
C LYS A 72 6.50 9.03 12.86
N GLU A 73 5.58 9.67 12.15
CA GLU A 73 4.21 9.19 12.06
C GLU A 73 4.19 7.85 11.33
N ILE A 74 3.60 6.82 11.95
CA ILE A 74 3.49 5.47 11.40
C ILE A 74 2.03 5.03 11.31
N LEU A 75 1.68 4.26 10.29
CA LEU A 75 0.39 3.57 10.21
C LEU A 75 0.47 2.26 11.00
N TRP A 76 -0.37 2.09 12.01
CA TRP A 76 -0.43 0.85 12.78
C TRP A 76 -1.40 -0.15 12.14
N ASP A 77 -0.85 -1.24 11.61
CA ASP A 77 -1.55 -2.31 10.89
C ASP A 77 -2.67 -2.94 11.74
N ILE A 78 -3.82 -3.19 11.11
CA ILE A 78 -5.04 -3.71 11.74
C ILE A 78 -4.88 -5.13 12.30
N GLU A 79 -3.90 -5.90 11.82
CA GLU A 79 -3.63 -7.27 12.27
C GLU A 79 -2.53 -7.36 13.34
N ARG A 80 -1.85 -6.26 13.67
CA ARG A 80 -0.67 -6.28 14.56
C ARG A 80 -1.01 -5.87 15.99
N ALA A 81 -0.93 -6.82 16.90
CA ALA A 81 -1.13 -6.57 18.33
C ALA A 81 0.11 -5.95 19.01
N SER A 82 1.33 -6.06 18.47
CA SER A 82 2.53 -5.55 19.15
C SER A 82 3.55 -4.90 18.22
N GLY A 83 4.41 -4.04 18.78
CA GLY A 83 5.55 -3.41 18.12
C GLY A 83 6.76 -3.22 19.06
N THR A 84 7.90 -2.80 18.52
CA THR A 84 9.10 -2.47 19.32
C THR A 84 9.51 -1.01 19.09
N LEU A 85 9.86 -0.30 20.15
CA LEU A 85 10.35 1.08 20.13
C LEU A 85 11.83 1.07 20.53
N ARG A 86 12.72 1.40 19.59
CA ARG A 86 14.14 1.57 19.86
C ARG A 86 14.42 3.01 20.25
N VAL A 87 15.08 3.18 21.39
CA VAL A 87 15.45 4.50 21.92
C VAL A 87 16.66 5.07 21.16
N PRO A 88 16.81 6.40 21.07
CA PRO A 88 17.85 7.02 20.25
C PRO A 88 19.23 6.94 20.90
N LYS A 89 20.28 6.98 20.07
CA LYS A 89 21.69 7.00 20.50
C LYS A 89 22.01 8.23 21.35
N LEU A 90 22.74 8.03 22.43
CA LEU A 90 23.40 9.08 23.21
C LEU A 90 24.87 9.18 22.73
N CYS A 91 25.37 10.37 22.36
CA CYS A 91 26.76 10.63 21.95
C CYS A 91 27.38 11.71 22.85
N GLU A 92 28.68 11.79 23.11
CA GLU A 92 29.20 12.84 24.02
C GLU A 92 29.81 14.02 23.25
N ILE A 93 29.38 15.27 23.54
CA ILE A 93 29.97 16.51 22.98
C ILE A 93 30.66 17.30 24.10
N GLU A 94 31.88 17.77 23.84
CA GLU A 94 32.61 18.71 24.69
C GLU A 94 32.06 20.15 24.57
N LEU A 95 31.68 20.78 25.69
CA LEU A 95 31.20 22.16 25.73
C LEU A 95 32.32 23.15 26.10
N LYS A 96 32.31 24.35 25.49
CA LYS A 96 33.17 25.49 25.86
C LYS A 96 32.36 26.58 26.60
N GLU A 97 32.98 27.21 27.59
CA GLU A 97 32.41 28.27 28.43
C GLU A 97 32.09 29.53 27.60
N THR A 98 30.89 30.13 27.76
CA THR A 98 30.56 31.46 27.22
C THR A 98 29.73 32.27 28.22
N GLU A 99 29.88 33.60 28.21
CA GLU A 99 29.26 34.53 29.16
C GLU A 99 27.75 34.72 28.94
N ASN A 100 27.02 34.85 30.06
CA ASN A 100 25.56 34.92 30.11
C ASN A 100 25.04 36.32 29.70
N LYS A 101 24.00 36.41 28.84
CA LYS A 101 23.61 37.67 28.17
C LYS A 101 23.06 38.78 29.07
N ASN A 102 22.62 38.47 30.30
CA ASN A 102 21.88 39.44 31.13
C ASN A 102 22.59 39.87 32.42
N GLY A 103 23.85 39.48 32.65
CA GLY A 103 24.54 39.79 33.90
C GLY A 103 23.91 39.18 35.17
N GLU A 104 22.87 38.35 35.01
CA GLU A 104 22.20 37.64 36.09
C GLU A 104 22.95 36.35 36.43
N LYS A 105 23.03 36.06 37.73
CA LYS A 105 23.45 34.74 38.24
C LYS A 105 22.44 33.69 37.79
N ALA A 106 22.68 33.05 36.65
CA ALA A 106 21.95 31.86 36.26
C ALA A 106 22.69 30.61 36.72
N GLU A 107 21.95 29.57 37.11
CA GLU A 107 22.51 28.27 37.53
C GLU A 107 22.88 27.36 36.34
N TYR A 108 22.85 27.89 35.11
CA TYR A 108 23.11 27.17 33.86
C TYR A 108 24.05 27.96 32.93
N ILE A 109 24.74 27.25 32.02
CA ILE A 109 25.53 27.83 30.92
C ILE A 109 24.82 27.54 29.59
N GLN A 110 24.66 28.55 28.73
CA GLN A 110 24.00 28.40 27.43
C GLN A 110 24.82 29.10 26.32
N ALA A 111 25.28 28.33 25.33
CA ALA A 111 25.97 28.89 24.17
C ALA A 111 24.98 29.57 23.21
N LYS A 112 25.45 30.57 22.47
CA LYS A 112 24.65 31.26 21.45
C LYS A 112 25.47 31.55 20.18
N TYR A 113 24.78 31.61 19.04
CA TYR A 113 25.34 32.04 17.76
C TYR A 113 24.54 33.20 17.19
N VAL A 114 25.20 34.29 16.79
CA VAL A 114 24.54 35.44 16.15
C VAL A 114 24.65 35.30 14.64
N VAL A 115 23.53 35.29 13.93
CA VAL A 115 23.50 35.15 12.46
C VAL A 115 24.20 36.34 11.79
N LYS A 116 25.20 36.06 10.95
CA LYS A 116 26.03 37.06 10.26
C LYS A 116 25.64 37.19 8.78
N PRO A 117 25.97 38.33 8.14
CA PRO A 117 25.81 38.47 6.70
C PRO A 117 26.58 37.37 5.95
N GLY A 118 25.90 36.66 5.05
CA GLY A 118 26.49 35.60 4.24
C GLY A 118 26.55 34.21 4.88
N ASP A 119 26.00 34.03 6.08
CA ASP A 119 25.91 32.71 6.71
C ASP A 119 25.04 31.75 5.89
N THR A 120 25.47 30.48 5.85
CA THR A 120 24.65 29.34 5.44
C THR A 120 24.46 28.40 6.62
N TRP A 121 23.45 27.54 6.58
CA TRP A 121 23.25 26.52 7.60
C TRP A 121 24.50 25.62 7.75
N GLU A 122 25.12 25.22 6.63
CA GLU A 122 26.37 24.47 6.61
C GLU A 122 27.55 25.21 7.28
N ALA A 123 27.68 26.52 7.04
CA ALA A 123 28.71 27.34 7.66
C ALA A 123 28.47 27.50 9.17
N ILE A 124 27.23 27.67 9.59
CA ILE A 124 26.84 27.70 11.01
C ILE A 124 27.14 26.36 11.68
N ALA A 125 26.80 25.23 11.04
CA ALA A 125 27.13 23.89 11.53
C ALA A 125 28.63 23.71 11.74
N LYS A 126 29.44 24.11 10.75
CA LYS A 126 30.90 24.06 10.84
C LYS A 126 31.45 24.94 11.97
N ASN A 127 30.91 26.14 12.15
CA ASN A 127 31.32 27.06 13.22
C ASN A 127 30.95 26.54 14.61
N LEU A 128 29.79 25.90 14.74
CA LEU A 128 29.32 25.31 15.98
C LEU A 128 29.85 23.89 16.21
N ASN A 129 30.62 23.34 15.26
CA ASN A 129 31.09 21.96 15.25
C ASN A 129 29.96 20.94 15.45
N ILE A 130 28.82 21.17 14.77
CA ILE A 130 27.66 20.30 14.75
C ILE A 130 27.44 19.75 13.34
N THR A 131 26.80 18.60 13.24
CA THR A 131 26.43 17.96 11.98
C THR A 131 25.27 18.67 11.28
N SER A 132 25.09 18.41 9.98
CA SER A 132 23.95 18.92 9.22
C SER A 132 22.59 18.47 9.77
N ASP A 133 22.54 17.31 10.45
CA ASP A 133 21.32 16.80 11.09
C ASP A 133 21.02 17.52 12.42
N GLU A 134 22.05 18.01 13.11
CA GLU A 134 21.91 18.79 14.35
C GLU A 134 21.43 20.23 14.10
N ILE A 135 21.51 20.72 12.86
CA ILE A 135 20.89 21.99 12.46
C ILE A 135 19.37 21.93 12.63
N ILE A 136 18.76 20.79 12.33
CA ILE A 136 17.30 20.60 12.45
C ILE A 136 16.88 20.72 13.91
N LEU A 137 17.73 20.25 14.82
CA LEU A 137 17.54 20.39 16.26
C LEU A 137 17.67 21.88 16.66
N LEU A 138 18.73 22.56 16.21
CA LEU A 138 18.92 23.99 16.46
C LEU A 138 17.74 24.84 15.97
N GLN A 139 17.22 24.55 14.78
CA GLN A 139 16.02 25.18 14.21
C GLN A 139 14.80 24.95 15.11
N SER A 140 14.54 23.69 15.46
CA SER A 140 13.42 23.31 16.34
C SER A 140 13.46 24.04 17.70
N HIS A 141 14.64 24.11 18.33
CA HIS A 141 14.80 24.77 19.63
C HIS A 141 14.49 26.27 19.58
N ASN A 142 14.86 26.91 18.47
CA ASN A 142 14.64 28.33 18.24
C ASN A 142 13.30 28.61 17.54
N GLN A 143 12.40 27.61 17.46
CA GLN A 143 11.07 27.69 16.86
C GLN A 143 11.11 28.14 15.37
N LEU A 144 12.14 27.70 14.65
CA LEU A 144 12.35 28.00 13.24
C LEU A 144 11.76 26.90 12.33
N PRO A 145 11.39 27.23 11.08
CA PRO A 145 11.00 26.24 10.08
C PRO A 145 12.08 25.17 9.87
N LEU A 146 11.65 23.91 9.75
CA LEU A 146 12.53 22.75 9.55
C LEU A 146 12.86 22.53 8.06
N ASP A 147 13.18 23.61 7.38
CA ASP A 147 13.72 23.55 6.03
C ASP A 147 15.07 24.28 6.00
N ASN A 148 16.09 23.64 5.44
CA ASN A 148 17.42 24.23 5.34
C ASN A 148 17.48 25.29 4.21
N LYS A 149 16.32 25.81 3.76
CA LYS A 149 16.22 26.71 2.61
C LYS A 149 16.28 28.17 3.03
N GLN A 150 15.89 28.50 4.26
CA GLN A 150 15.85 29.88 4.73
C GLN A 150 16.58 30.04 6.07
N LEU A 151 17.50 31.00 6.14
CA LEU A 151 18.12 31.42 7.41
C LEU A 151 17.26 32.48 8.11
N PRO A 152 17.34 32.59 9.45
CA PRO A 152 16.81 33.72 10.18
C PRO A 152 17.46 35.04 9.74
N PRO A 153 16.80 36.19 9.97
CA PRO A 153 17.39 37.50 9.72
C PRO A 153 18.75 37.69 10.40
N ILE A 154 19.62 38.48 9.76
CA ILE A 154 20.93 38.87 10.31
C ILE A 154 20.73 39.54 11.67
N GLY A 155 21.57 39.16 12.64
CA GLY A 155 21.50 39.66 14.01
C GLY A 155 20.57 38.86 14.94
N VAL A 156 19.82 37.89 14.42
CA VAL A 156 19.07 36.94 15.27
C VAL A 156 20.04 36.05 16.04
N GLU A 157 19.78 35.87 17.33
CA GLU A 157 20.52 34.96 18.18
C GLU A 157 19.89 33.57 18.15
N LEU A 158 20.68 32.59 17.72
CA LEU A 158 20.37 31.18 17.84
C LEU A 158 20.87 30.71 19.20
N LEU A 159 19.92 30.38 20.08
CA LEU A 159 20.21 29.79 21.37
C LEU A 159 20.54 28.31 21.18
N TYR A 160 21.62 27.86 21.80
CA TYR A 160 21.92 26.44 21.91
C TYR A 160 21.11 25.83 23.06
N PHE A 161 20.88 24.53 23.03
CA PHE A 161 20.08 23.84 24.05
C PHE A 161 20.66 23.98 25.47
N LYS A 162 19.79 24.12 26.49
CA LYS A 162 20.15 24.20 27.92
C LYS A 162 21.07 23.04 28.35
N GLY A 163 22.20 23.37 28.97
CA GLY A 163 23.09 22.46 29.68
C GLY A 163 22.64 22.27 31.15
N LEU A 164 22.90 21.09 31.71
CA LEU A 164 22.47 20.59 33.04
C LEU A 164 22.70 21.55 34.23
N ASP A 165 21.86 21.38 35.26
CA ASP A 165 22.03 21.95 36.61
C ASP A 165 23.28 21.42 37.34
N ARG A 166 23.88 22.30 38.16
CA ARG A 166 25.16 22.27 38.94
C ARG A 166 26.04 20.99 39.09
N ILE A 167 27.34 21.32 39.06
CA ILE A 167 28.60 20.57 39.27
C ILE A 167 28.82 20.06 40.73
N PRO A 168 29.41 18.87 40.96
CA PRO A 168 30.09 18.52 42.22
C PRO A 168 31.54 19.07 42.27
N GLU A 169 31.98 19.42 43.47
CA GLU A 169 33.12 20.29 43.83
C GLU A 169 34.47 20.11 43.11
N LYS A 170 35.19 21.24 43.07
CA LYS A 170 36.56 21.50 42.61
C LYS A 170 37.52 20.30 42.68
N ASN A 171 38.10 19.92 41.53
CA ASN A 171 39.56 20.01 41.29
C ASN A 171 39.93 19.55 39.86
N SER A 172 40.81 20.33 39.23
CA SER A 172 41.67 20.06 38.05
C SER A 172 41.40 20.96 36.83
N ASN A 173 42.50 21.38 36.21
CA ASN A 173 42.68 22.58 35.39
C ASN A 173 42.28 22.45 33.91
N ASP A 174 41.41 21.51 33.54
CA ASP A 174 40.84 21.44 32.18
C ASP A 174 39.34 21.14 32.29
N LYS A 175 38.52 22.19 32.20
CA LYS A 175 37.05 22.06 32.23
C LYS A 175 36.53 21.57 30.88
N ILE A 176 36.70 20.29 30.60
CA ILE A 176 35.99 19.59 29.53
C ILE A 176 34.65 19.12 30.12
N TYR A 177 33.54 19.66 29.62
CA TYR A 177 32.20 19.19 29.98
C TYR A 177 31.66 18.32 28.85
N THR A 178 31.42 17.03 29.12
CA THR A 178 30.80 16.11 28.16
C THR A 178 29.27 16.16 28.28
N ARG A 179 28.56 16.24 27.15
CA ARG A 179 27.09 16.12 27.07
C ARG A 179 26.69 14.98 26.17
N SER A 180 25.79 14.10 26.63
CA SER A 180 25.06 13.18 25.78
C SER A 180 24.16 13.89 24.73
N CYS A 181 24.63 14.11 23.50
CA CYS A 181 23.90 14.43 22.28
C CYS A 181 23.12 13.23 21.70
N ARG A 182 22.27 13.48 20.70
CA ARG A 182 21.42 12.45 20.07
C ARG A 182 21.71 12.38 18.58
N THR A 183 22.03 11.20 18.04
CA THR A 183 22.33 11.09 16.60
C THR A 183 21.13 10.73 15.73
N GLU A 184 20.03 10.20 16.29
CA GLU A 184 18.88 9.68 15.50
C GLU A 184 17.53 9.88 16.23
N ARG A 185 16.39 9.87 15.51
CA ARG A 185 15.04 9.82 16.13
C ARG A 185 14.78 8.42 16.72
N PRO A 186 13.91 8.26 17.74
CA PRO A 186 13.44 6.93 18.11
C PRO A 186 12.77 6.28 16.91
N GLU A 187 13.11 5.03 16.67
CA GLU A 187 12.51 4.25 15.61
C GLU A 187 11.52 3.26 16.23
N VAL A 188 10.29 3.25 15.72
CA VAL A 188 9.44 2.06 15.92
C VAL A 188 10.00 1.00 15.00
N ILE A 189 10.79 0.11 15.57
CA ILE A 189 11.14 -1.13 14.93
C ILE A 189 9.91 -1.99 15.09
N ILE A 190 9.09 -2.01 14.07
CA ILE A 190 8.10 -3.06 14.01
C ILE A 190 8.95 -4.32 13.83
N SER A 191 9.16 -5.07 14.92
CA SER A 191 9.93 -6.30 14.88
C SER A 191 9.29 -7.14 13.79
N ASP A 192 10.00 -7.29 12.68
CA ASP A 192 9.64 -8.19 11.61
C ASP A 192 9.72 -9.62 12.17
N GLN A 193 8.71 -10.01 12.95
CA GLN A 193 8.33 -11.41 13.00
C GLN A 193 7.71 -11.87 11.66
N ASN A 194 7.55 -10.96 10.70
CA ASN A 194 7.46 -11.29 9.29
C ASN A 194 8.71 -10.84 8.55
N GLU A 195 9.84 -11.48 8.85
CA GLU A 195 10.88 -11.70 7.83
C GLU A 195 10.15 -12.07 6.53
N CYS A 196 10.34 -11.31 5.45
CA CYS A 196 9.60 -11.55 4.21
C CYS A 196 9.77 -13.02 3.82
N SER A 197 8.66 -13.77 3.86
CA SER A 197 8.73 -15.22 3.71
C SER A 197 9.00 -15.62 2.26
N CYS A 198 9.01 -14.67 1.32
CA CYS A 198 9.07 -14.89 -0.12
C CYS A 198 8.10 -16.01 -0.57
N GLY A 199 6.88 -15.96 -0.04
CA GLY A 199 5.82 -16.91 -0.32
C GLY A 199 5.97 -18.27 0.34
N LYS A 200 6.91 -18.50 1.28
CA LYS A 200 7.13 -19.81 1.94
C LYS A 200 5.83 -20.45 2.45
N ARG A 201 4.89 -19.65 2.97
CA ARG A 201 3.58 -20.12 3.46
C ARG A 201 2.67 -20.75 2.37
N PHE A 202 2.98 -20.54 1.10
CA PHE A 202 2.23 -21.07 -0.05
C PHE A 202 2.92 -22.24 -0.75
N TYR A 203 4.17 -22.60 -0.40
CA TYR A 203 4.90 -23.67 -1.07
C TYR A 203 4.17 -25.02 -1.05
N LYS A 204 3.41 -25.28 0.02
CA LYS A 204 2.62 -26.52 0.18
C LYS A 204 1.17 -26.39 -0.31
N LYS A 205 0.82 -25.31 -1.03
CA LYS A 205 -0.56 -25.03 -1.47
C LYS A 205 -0.71 -24.97 -3.00
N ILE A 206 0.39 -25.04 -3.73
CA ILE A 206 0.42 -24.91 -5.19
C ILE A 206 0.38 -26.30 -5.81
N ILE A 207 -0.59 -26.55 -6.67
CA ILE A 207 -0.78 -27.84 -7.33
C ILE A 207 -0.35 -27.73 -8.79
N CYS A 208 0.31 -28.75 -9.33
CA CYS A 208 0.55 -28.83 -10.75
C CYS A 208 -0.69 -29.29 -11.51
N VAL A 209 -1.17 -28.51 -12.48
CA VAL A 209 -2.32 -28.85 -13.31
C VAL A 209 -1.93 -28.91 -14.78
N SER A 210 -2.84 -29.39 -15.63
CA SER A 210 -2.66 -29.38 -17.07
C SER A 210 -3.83 -28.72 -17.79
N TYR A 211 -3.52 -28.02 -18.88
CA TYR A 211 -4.51 -27.54 -19.84
C TYR A 211 -4.52 -28.47 -21.05
N LYS A 212 -5.69 -29.08 -21.29
CA LYS A 212 -5.91 -30.08 -22.36
C LYS A 212 -4.94 -31.26 -22.33
N GLY A 213 -4.32 -31.54 -21.18
CA GLY A 213 -3.30 -32.61 -21.04
C GLY A 213 -1.95 -32.33 -21.72
N ILE A 214 -1.74 -31.13 -22.27
CA ILE A 214 -0.55 -30.78 -23.06
C ILE A 214 0.34 -29.80 -22.31
N ASN A 215 -0.24 -28.71 -21.80
CA ASN A 215 0.50 -27.67 -21.10
C ASN A 215 0.39 -27.86 -19.59
N PHE A 216 1.52 -27.99 -18.90
CA PHE A 216 1.56 -28.16 -17.45
C PHE A 216 1.98 -26.87 -16.76
N GLY A 217 1.47 -26.67 -15.54
CA GLY A 217 1.67 -25.41 -14.85
C GLY A 217 1.20 -25.36 -13.41
N PRO A 218 1.81 -24.51 -12.56
CA PRO A 218 1.36 -24.32 -11.19
C PRO A 218 -0.02 -23.64 -11.16
N LYS A 219 -0.85 -24.01 -10.19
CA LYS A 219 -2.11 -23.37 -9.87
C LYS A 219 -2.29 -23.29 -8.37
N TYR A 220 -2.69 -22.12 -7.92
CA TYR A 220 -3.32 -21.87 -6.63
C TYR A 220 -4.71 -21.31 -6.88
N SER A 221 -5.75 -22.07 -6.55
CA SER A 221 -7.14 -21.68 -6.82
C SER A 221 -7.63 -20.53 -5.94
N GLY A 222 -6.89 -20.21 -4.87
CA GLY A 222 -7.31 -19.25 -3.87
C GLY A 222 -8.52 -19.70 -3.05
N ASN A 223 -8.76 -19.02 -1.95
CA ASN A 223 -9.99 -19.19 -1.15
C ASN A 223 -10.70 -17.87 -0.84
N MET A 224 -10.11 -16.74 -1.24
CA MET A 224 -10.63 -15.42 -0.94
C MET A 224 -11.54 -14.93 -2.07
N LYS A 225 -12.85 -15.15 -1.91
CA LYS A 225 -13.83 -14.53 -2.78
C LYS A 225 -13.86 -13.02 -2.57
N LEU A 226 -14.20 -12.27 -3.62
CA LEU A 226 -14.31 -10.80 -3.55
C LEU A 226 -15.37 -10.35 -2.52
N GLU A 227 -16.44 -11.12 -2.33
CA GLU A 227 -17.47 -10.85 -1.30
C GLU A 227 -16.89 -10.77 0.12
N ASN A 228 -15.78 -11.48 0.38
CA ASN A 228 -15.11 -11.56 1.69
C ASN A 228 -14.01 -10.50 1.88
N TYR A 229 -13.82 -9.60 0.91
CA TYR A 229 -12.88 -8.49 1.08
C TYR A 229 -13.34 -7.60 2.25
N ASN A 230 -12.44 -7.31 3.20
CA ASN A 230 -12.78 -6.74 4.50
C ASN A 230 -12.67 -5.20 4.55
N ARG A 231 -12.18 -4.56 3.48
CA ARG A 231 -11.96 -3.10 3.42
C ARG A 231 -12.95 -2.37 2.50
N TRP A 232 -14.14 -2.95 2.28
CA TRP A 232 -15.21 -2.28 1.51
C TRP A 232 -15.55 -0.90 2.08
N ASP A 233 -15.70 -0.78 3.40
CA ASP A 233 -16.06 0.48 4.06
C ASP A 233 -14.99 1.55 3.89
N PHE A 234 -13.72 1.15 3.85
CA PHE A 234 -12.62 2.04 3.52
C PHE A 234 -12.76 2.60 2.10
N LEU A 235 -13.04 1.76 1.10
CA LEU A 235 -13.22 2.23 -0.28
C LEU A 235 -14.48 3.12 -0.45
N LEU A 236 -15.58 2.76 0.22
CA LEU A 236 -16.84 3.52 0.19
C LEU A 236 -16.69 4.90 0.85
N SER A 237 -16.12 4.95 2.06
CA SER A 237 -15.92 6.21 2.80
C SER A 237 -14.97 7.17 2.08
N ASN A 238 -13.96 6.63 1.38
CA ASN A 238 -13.05 7.42 0.55
C ASN A 238 -13.61 7.73 -0.85
N LYS A 239 -14.87 7.40 -1.13
CA LYS A 239 -15.55 7.62 -2.43
C LYS A 239 -14.77 7.04 -3.62
N LYS A 240 -14.04 5.95 -3.39
CA LYS A 240 -13.33 5.19 -4.43
C LYS A 240 -14.28 4.31 -5.23
N ILE A 241 -15.36 3.86 -4.58
CA ILE A 241 -16.43 3.06 -5.16
C ILE A 241 -17.79 3.53 -4.62
N THR A 242 -18.85 3.10 -5.29
CA THR A 242 -20.24 3.22 -4.85
C THR A 242 -20.82 1.88 -4.39
N GLU A 243 -21.95 1.90 -3.69
CA GLU A 243 -22.66 0.67 -3.29
C GLU A 243 -23.13 -0.17 -4.48
N ASP A 244 -23.59 0.48 -5.55
CA ASP A 244 -23.99 -0.22 -6.78
C ASP A 244 -22.80 -0.93 -7.44
N GLU A 245 -21.66 -0.26 -7.49
CA GLU A 245 -20.43 -0.83 -8.00
C GLU A 245 -19.94 -2.02 -7.17
N LYS A 246 -19.97 -1.90 -5.85
CA LYS A 246 -19.68 -3.02 -4.94
C LYS A 246 -20.57 -4.24 -5.26
N LYS A 247 -21.89 -4.04 -5.39
CA LYS A 247 -22.84 -5.10 -5.75
C LYS A 247 -22.53 -5.73 -7.11
N ILE A 248 -22.22 -4.90 -8.11
CA ILE A 248 -21.86 -5.36 -9.47
C ILE A 248 -20.59 -6.23 -9.43
N LEU A 249 -19.55 -5.76 -8.73
CA LEU A 249 -18.26 -6.46 -8.62
C LEU A 249 -18.42 -7.80 -7.91
N ILE A 250 -19.11 -7.82 -6.76
CA ILE A 250 -19.38 -9.05 -5.99
C ILE A 250 -20.15 -10.07 -6.82
N ALA A 251 -21.14 -9.63 -7.60
CA ALA A 251 -21.91 -10.54 -8.45
C ALA A 251 -21.09 -11.09 -9.63
N MET A 252 -20.24 -10.25 -10.24
CA MET A 252 -19.47 -10.59 -11.44
C MET A 252 -18.24 -11.45 -11.14
N SER A 253 -17.46 -11.08 -10.13
CA SER A 253 -16.13 -11.67 -9.88
C SER A 253 -16.11 -13.21 -9.80
N PRO A 254 -17.13 -13.93 -9.29
CA PRO A 254 -17.09 -15.39 -9.24
C PRO A 254 -17.20 -16.05 -10.61
N ASN A 255 -17.46 -15.30 -11.69
CA ASN A 255 -17.33 -15.81 -13.05
C ASN A 255 -15.87 -15.84 -13.53
N GLU A 256 -14.95 -15.14 -12.87
CA GLU A 256 -13.52 -15.15 -13.19
C GLU A 256 -12.76 -16.06 -12.21
N GLY A 257 -12.50 -15.58 -11.00
CA GLY A 257 -11.70 -16.30 -10.01
C GLY A 257 -11.70 -15.62 -8.64
N ASN A 258 -11.00 -16.25 -7.69
CA ASN A 258 -10.79 -15.68 -6.36
C ASN A 258 -9.74 -14.56 -6.40
N LEU A 259 -9.82 -13.64 -5.44
CA LEU A 259 -8.98 -12.45 -5.30
C LEU A 259 -7.49 -12.79 -5.11
N ASP A 260 -7.21 -13.97 -4.57
CA ASP A 260 -5.89 -14.53 -4.27
C ASP A 260 -5.46 -15.64 -5.24
N SER A 261 -6.25 -15.92 -6.27
CA SER A 261 -5.94 -17.00 -7.21
C SER A 261 -4.78 -16.64 -8.14
N VAL A 262 -3.89 -17.62 -8.41
CA VAL A 262 -2.74 -17.46 -9.30
C VAL A 262 -2.53 -18.75 -10.09
N GLN A 263 -2.25 -18.65 -11.39
CA GLN A 263 -2.02 -19.82 -12.24
C GLN A 263 -1.05 -19.54 -13.40
N SER A 264 -0.42 -20.59 -13.92
CA SER A 264 0.48 -20.53 -15.08
C SER A 264 0.43 -21.83 -15.88
N TYR A 265 -0.67 -22.12 -16.58
CA TYR A 265 -0.81 -23.38 -17.34
C TYR A 265 -1.29 -23.23 -18.79
N ASP A 266 -1.67 -22.02 -19.23
CA ASP A 266 -2.23 -21.74 -20.56
C ASP A 266 -1.21 -21.02 -21.47
N SER A 267 -1.68 -20.15 -22.38
CA SER A 267 -0.82 -19.35 -23.27
C SER A 267 0.00 -18.30 -22.50
N GLU A 268 -0.47 -17.87 -21.34
CA GLU A 268 0.15 -16.78 -20.59
C GLU A 268 1.30 -17.27 -19.72
N ILE A 269 2.17 -16.37 -19.31
CA ILE A 269 3.25 -16.66 -18.36
C ILE A 269 2.65 -16.90 -16.98
N LEU A 270 1.78 -16.00 -16.53
CA LEU A 270 1.14 -16.07 -15.21
C LEU A 270 -0.14 -15.24 -15.23
N THR A 271 -1.16 -15.72 -14.54
CA THR A 271 -2.47 -15.09 -14.42
C THR A 271 -2.82 -14.98 -12.95
N ALA A 272 -3.27 -13.81 -12.49
CA ALA A 272 -3.51 -13.57 -11.07
C ALA A 272 -4.74 -12.70 -10.78
N GLY A 273 -5.30 -12.91 -9.58
CA GLY A 273 -6.27 -12.01 -8.97
C GLY A 273 -7.72 -12.18 -9.45
N ALA A 274 -8.62 -11.39 -8.88
CA ALA A 274 -10.06 -11.52 -9.14
C ALA A 274 -10.47 -11.23 -10.60
N MET A 275 -9.68 -10.46 -11.35
CA MET A 275 -9.89 -10.22 -12.80
C MET A 275 -9.11 -11.20 -13.70
N GLN A 276 -8.30 -12.09 -13.12
CA GLN A 276 -7.39 -12.95 -13.88
C GLN A 276 -6.50 -12.14 -14.84
N LYS A 277 -5.86 -11.08 -14.34
CA LYS A 277 -4.92 -10.28 -15.14
C LYS A 277 -3.68 -11.11 -15.47
N THR A 278 -3.16 -10.93 -16.68
CA THR A 278 -2.11 -11.82 -17.22
C THR A 278 -0.78 -11.10 -17.42
N ILE A 279 0.30 -11.89 -17.30
CA ILE A 279 1.60 -11.62 -17.90
C ILE A 279 1.62 -12.40 -19.22
N SER A 280 1.66 -11.71 -20.36
CA SER A 280 1.69 -12.32 -21.69
C SER A 280 3.03 -12.97 -21.99
N SER A 281 3.11 -13.74 -23.08
CA SER A 281 4.30 -14.53 -23.44
C SER A 281 5.59 -13.72 -23.65
N ASP A 282 5.47 -12.40 -23.86
CA ASP A 282 6.59 -11.45 -23.97
C ASP A 282 6.94 -10.75 -22.64
N GLY A 283 6.24 -11.07 -21.55
CA GLY A 283 6.42 -10.46 -20.24
C GLY A 283 5.60 -9.19 -20.00
N THR A 284 4.81 -8.73 -20.99
CA THR A 284 3.91 -7.57 -20.86
C THR A 284 2.53 -7.98 -20.34
N GLY A 285 1.52 -7.11 -20.43
CA GLY A 285 0.12 -7.43 -20.09
C GLY A 285 -0.48 -6.55 -18.99
N GLU A 286 -1.71 -6.87 -18.57
CA GLU A 286 -2.42 -6.10 -17.55
C GLU A 286 -1.87 -6.36 -16.14
N LEU A 287 -1.30 -7.54 -15.85
CA LEU A 287 -0.73 -7.82 -14.54
C LEU A 287 0.59 -7.05 -14.31
N PRO A 288 1.55 -6.98 -15.25
CA PRO A 288 2.71 -6.10 -15.11
C PRO A 288 2.33 -4.62 -14.95
N MET A 289 1.29 -4.14 -15.64
CA MET A 289 0.81 -2.76 -15.43
C MET A 289 0.30 -2.55 -14.00
N GLN A 290 -0.42 -3.52 -13.45
CA GLN A 290 -0.91 -3.46 -12.07
C GLN A 290 0.23 -3.54 -11.05
N LEU A 291 1.20 -4.44 -11.23
CA LEU A 291 2.41 -4.52 -10.41
C LEU A 291 3.19 -3.21 -10.44
N TYR A 292 3.28 -2.56 -11.60
CA TYR A 292 3.95 -1.27 -11.72
C TYR A 292 3.19 -0.17 -10.97
N LYS A 293 1.85 -0.11 -11.11
CA LYS A 293 1.00 0.82 -10.34
C LYS A 293 1.17 0.60 -8.82
N PHE A 294 1.23 -0.66 -8.37
CA PHE A 294 1.52 -0.98 -6.97
C PHE A 294 2.93 -0.54 -6.54
N LYS A 295 3.95 -0.78 -7.36
CA LYS A 295 5.34 -0.33 -7.10
C LYS A 295 5.44 1.19 -6.94
N GLN A 296 4.68 1.95 -7.72
CA GLN A 296 4.68 3.42 -7.61
C GLN A 296 3.93 3.90 -6.36
N ASN A 297 2.78 3.30 -6.06
CA ASN A 297 1.94 3.74 -4.94
C ASN A 297 2.46 3.27 -3.57
N TYR A 298 3.10 2.09 -3.54
CA TYR A 298 3.55 1.42 -2.31
C TYR A 298 4.97 0.83 -2.48
N PRO A 299 6.00 1.69 -2.71
CA PRO A 299 7.34 1.23 -3.05
C PRO A 299 7.98 0.34 -1.98
N GLU A 300 7.74 0.61 -0.69
CA GLU A 300 8.27 -0.21 0.40
C GLU A 300 7.62 -1.60 0.47
N LEU A 301 6.29 -1.68 0.29
CA LEU A 301 5.60 -2.97 0.22
C LEU A 301 6.02 -3.76 -1.03
N PHE A 302 6.20 -3.09 -2.17
CA PHE A 302 6.72 -3.74 -3.36
C PHE A 302 8.13 -4.26 -3.15
N ARG A 303 9.01 -3.46 -2.53
CA ARG A 303 10.38 -3.87 -2.19
C ARG A 303 10.37 -5.09 -1.29
N GLN A 304 9.58 -5.07 -0.22
CA GLN A 304 9.49 -6.14 0.77
C GLN A 304 8.93 -7.44 0.16
N TYR A 305 7.77 -7.38 -0.48
CA TYR A 305 7.03 -8.57 -0.89
C TYR A 305 7.32 -9.05 -2.32
N PHE A 306 7.96 -8.24 -3.16
CA PHE A 306 8.28 -8.62 -4.54
C PHE A 306 9.78 -8.51 -4.84
N SER A 307 10.38 -7.31 -4.76
CA SER A 307 11.77 -7.09 -5.23
C SER A 307 12.81 -7.86 -4.43
N HIS A 308 12.69 -7.89 -3.11
CA HIS A 308 13.58 -8.68 -2.25
C HIS A 308 13.51 -10.18 -2.56
N CYS A 309 12.37 -10.64 -3.09
CA CYS A 309 12.13 -12.03 -3.46
C CYS A 309 12.36 -12.32 -4.95
N GLY A 310 12.91 -11.37 -5.70
CA GLY A 310 13.32 -11.54 -7.10
C GLY A 310 12.32 -11.05 -8.14
N TRP A 311 11.10 -10.66 -7.76
CA TRP A 311 10.13 -10.07 -8.69
C TRP A 311 10.37 -8.58 -8.89
N ASP A 312 10.45 -8.14 -10.14
CA ASP A 312 10.53 -6.72 -10.49
C ASP A 312 9.64 -6.41 -11.69
N VAL A 313 9.36 -5.13 -11.87
CA VAL A 313 8.62 -4.59 -13.01
C VAL A 313 9.22 -3.28 -13.47
N LYS A 314 9.34 -3.14 -14.79
CA LYS A 314 9.93 -1.96 -15.44
C LYS A 314 9.03 -1.48 -16.57
N GLN A 315 9.02 -0.17 -16.80
CA GLN A 315 8.40 0.39 -18.00
C GLN A 315 9.44 0.57 -19.09
N ILE A 316 9.09 0.15 -20.31
CA ILE A 316 9.89 0.38 -21.51
C ILE A 316 9.00 0.92 -22.63
N LYS A 317 9.63 1.43 -23.69
CA LYS A 317 8.96 1.71 -24.95
C LYS A 317 8.98 0.46 -25.83
N ASP A 318 7.82 0.04 -26.32
CA ASP A 318 7.74 -1.02 -27.32
C ASP A 318 8.27 -0.53 -28.69
N ALA A 319 8.32 -1.43 -29.67
CA ALA A 319 8.78 -1.11 -31.03
C ALA A 319 7.96 0.00 -31.73
N LYS A 320 6.77 0.34 -31.20
CA LYS A 320 5.88 1.40 -31.71
C LYS A 320 5.94 2.67 -30.84
N GLY A 321 6.87 2.75 -29.89
CA GLY A 321 7.01 3.89 -28.98
C GLY A 321 5.94 3.99 -27.89
N LYS A 322 5.11 2.95 -27.73
CA LYS A 322 4.11 2.87 -26.66
C LYS A 322 4.78 2.42 -25.37
N THR A 323 4.47 3.09 -24.26
CA THR A 323 4.94 2.65 -22.94
C THR A 323 4.22 1.36 -22.54
N VAL A 324 4.99 0.33 -22.21
CA VAL A 324 4.51 -0.96 -21.71
C VAL A 324 5.24 -1.32 -20.42
N SER A 325 4.58 -2.07 -19.53
CA SER A 325 5.21 -2.61 -18.32
C SER A 325 5.62 -4.06 -18.57
N ILE A 326 6.84 -4.43 -18.21
CA ILE A 326 7.38 -5.79 -18.33
C ILE A 326 7.74 -6.30 -16.95
N ALA A 327 7.26 -7.52 -16.64
CA ALA A 327 7.59 -8.21 -15.41
C ALA A 327 8.82 -9.11 -15.55
N TYR A 328 9.60 -9.18 -14.47
CA TYR A 328 10.82 -9.97 -14.36
C TYR A 328 10.80 -10.77 -13.07
N TYR A 329 11.32 -12.01 -13.12
CA TYR A 329 11.64 -12.77 -11.91
C TYR A 329 13.08 -13.26 -12.00
N ASN A 330 13.92 -12.88 -11.04
CA ASN A 330 15.37 -13.11 -11.04
C ASN A 330 16.02 -12.70 -12.37
N GLY A 331 15.59 -11.56 -12.93
CA GLY A 331 16.07 -11.03 -14.20
C GLY A 331 15.47 -11.69 -15.45
N ASN A 332 14.73 -12.80 -15.33
CA ASN A 332 14.09 -13.47 -16.47
C ASN A 332 12.74 -12.85 -16.83
N THR A 333 12.47 -12.75 -18.12
CA THR A 333 11.15 -12.39 -18.68
C THR A 333 10.79 -13.28 -19.88
N GLY A 334 9.62 -13.07 -20.48
CA GLY A 334 9.17 -13.78 -21.68
C GLY A 334 9.20 -15.31 -21.55
N THR A 335 9.65 -15.99 -22.60
CA THR A 335 9.78 -17.46 -22.62
C THR A 335 10.66 -18.01 -21.49
N SER A 336 11.75 -17.33 -21.13
CA SER A 336 12.63 -17.78 -20.03
C SER A 336 11.87 -17.81 -18.71
N LEU A 337 11.14 -16.74 -18.41
CA LEU A 337 10.29 -16.65 -17.22
C LEU A 337 9.19 -17.71 -17.22
N LYS A 338 8.54 -17.93 -18.37
CA LYS A 338 7.50 -18.96 -18.53
C LYS A 338 8.05 -20.35 -18.18
N ASN A 339 9.22 -20.67 -18.69
CA ASN A 339 9.87 -21.96 -18.47
C ASN A 339 10.28 -22.13 -17.00
N GLU A 340 10.83 -21.08 -16.39
CA GLU A 340 11.23 -21.10 -14.98
C GLU A 340 10.03 -21.35 -14.06
N ILE A 341 8.91 -20.64 -14.27
CA ILE A 341 7.68 -20.84 -13.50
C ILE A 341 7.13 -22.27 -13.69
N ARG A 342 7.30 -22.88 -14.85
CA ARG A 342 6.72 -24.20 -15.17
C ARG A 342 7.67 -25.38 -14.96
N LYS A 343 8.94 -25.14 -14.58
CA LYS A 343 10.02 -26.14 -14.54
C LYS A 343 9.68 -27.46 -13.84
N ASN A 344 8.94 -27.40 -12.74
CA ASN A 344 8.59 -28.58 -11.93
C ASN A 344 7.21 -29.16 -12.26
N CYS A 345 6.56 -28.63 -13.29
CA CYS A 345 5.25 -29.05 -13.72
C CYS A 345 5.31 -29.87 -15.00
N ASN A 346 4.93 -31.14 -14.89
CA ASN A 346 4.95 -32.10 -15.98
C ASN A 346 3.94 -33.23 -15.70
N LYS A 347 3.80 -34.16 -16.65
CA LYS A 347 2.87 -35.30 -16.55
C LYS A 347 3.06 -36.13 -15.27
N LYS A 348 4.30 -36.32 -14.78
CA LYS A 348 4.59 -37.08 -13.55
C LYS A 348 4.14 -36.34 -12.28
N ASN A 349 4.12 -35.01 -12.32
CA ASN A 349 3.77 -34.15 -11.19
C ASN A 349 2.34 -33.62 -11.23
N GLN A 350 1.57 -33.90 -12.29
CA GLN A 350 0.17 -33.49 -12.38
C GLN A 350 -0.64 -33.97 -11.16
N GLY A 351 -1.43 -33.08 -10.59
CA GLY A 351 -2.23 -33.30 -9.38
C GLY A 351 -1.45 -33.24 -8.07
N LYS A 352 -0.11 -33.15 -8.10
CA LYS A 352 0.73 -33.08 -6.90
C LYS A 352 0.99 -31.65 -6.47
N ILE A 353 1.20 -31.49 -5.17
CA ILE A 353 1.71 -30.25 -4.59
C ILE A 353 3.16 -30.08 -5.06
N ILE A 354 3.49 -28.89 -5.56
CA ILE A 354 4.84 -28.53 -5.99
C ILE A 354 5.29 -27.24 -5.31
N GLU A 355 6.57 -27.20 -4.92
CA GLU A 355 7.18 -25.92 -4.55
C GLU A 355 7.36 -25.07 -5.80
N ASN A 356 6.80 -23.86 -5.76
CA ASN A 356 6.92 -22.89 -6.84
C ASN A 356 7.08 -21.47 -6.26
N LYS A 357 8.33 -21.06 -6.08
CA LYS A 357 8.67 -19.79 -5.42
C LYS A 357 8.08 -18.58 -6.15
N ALA A 358 8.28 -18.51 -7.46
CA ALA A 358 7.78 -17.42 -8.30
C ALA A 358 6.26 -17.21 -8.14
N THR A 359 5.48 -18.30 -8.20
CA THR A 359 4.03 -18.25 -8.01
C THR A 359 3.67 -17.89 -6.57
N ALA A 360 4.35 -18.47 -5.58
CA ALA A 360 4.11 -18.25 -4.16
C ALA A 360 4.28 -16.78 -3.74
N ILE A 361 5.29 -16.10 -4.29
CA ILE A 361 5.54 -14.67 -4.02
C ILE A 361 4.41 -13.81 -4.57
N ILE A 362 3.92 -14.10 -5.78
CA ILE A 362 2.77 -13.38 -6.35
C ILE A 362 1.53 -13.59 -5.47
N ILE A 363 1.25 -14.82 -5.04
CA ILE A 363 0.11 -15.10 -4.13
C ILE A 363 0.21 -14.25 -2.87
N GLU A 364 1.38 -14.24 -2.22
CA GLU A 364 1.60 -13.47 -1.00
C GLU A 364 1.41 -11.97 -1.21
N GLY A 365 1.96 -11.42 -2.29
CA GLY A 365 1.88 -10.00 -2.60
C GLY A 365 0.48 -9.52 -2.98
N ILE A 366 -0.28 -10.31 -3.76
CA ILE A 366 -1.66 -9.91 -4.15
C ILE A 366 -2.67 -10.02 -3.00
N MET A 367 -2.29 -10.69 -1.90
CA MET A 367 -3.08 -10.78 -0.68
C MET A 367 -2.89 -9.58 0.26
N LEU A 368 -1.93 -8.69 -0.03
CA LEU A 368 -1.77 -7.46 0.76
C LEU A 368 -3.03 -6.62 0.65
N PRO A 369 -3.53 -6.03 1.77
CA PRO A 369 -4.73 -5.19 1.74
C PRO A 369 -4.64 -4.09 0.68
N GLU A 370 -3.50 -3.42 0.55
CA GLU A 370 -3.26 -2.35 -0.42
C GLU A 370 -3.27 -2.84 -1.87
N TYR A 371 -2.83 -4.08 -2.12
CA TYR A 371 -2.89 -4.68 -3.45
C TYR A 371 -4.33 -5.08 -3.79
N GLN A 372 -5.09 -5.57 -2.80
CA GLN A 372 -6.51 -5.89 -2.98
C GLN A 372 -7.35 -4.64 -3.28
N ASP A 373 -7.08 -3.52 -2.61
CA ASP A 373 -7.69 -2.22 -2.95
C ASP A 373 -7.47 -1.91 -4.43
N LEU A 374 -6.22 -2.06 -4.90
CA LEU A 374 -5.84 -1.82 -6.29
C LEU A 374 -6.56 -2.74 -7.28
N GLN A 375 -6.72 -4.03 -6.93
CA GLN A 375 -7.51 -4.94 -7.76
C GLN A 375 -8.95 -4.46 -7.91
N ILE A 376 -9.58 -3.96 -6.84
CA ILE A 376 -10.95 -3.46 -6.86
C ILE A 376 -11.05 -2.16 -7.65
N GLU A 377 -10.14 -1.20 -7.44
CA GLU A 377 -10.08 0.04 -8.21
C GLU A 377 -9.98 -0.25 -9.72
N ASP A 378 -9.15 -1.22 -10.11
CA ASP A 378 -9.01 -1.61 -11.52
C ASP A 378 -10.29 -2.24 -12.10
N PHE A 379 -11.09 -2.98 -11.30
CA PHE A 379 -12.42 -3.46 -11.72
C PHE A 379 -13.36 -2.29 -12.03
N ILE A 380 -13.33 -1.24 -11.20
CA ILE A 380 -14.15 -0.03 -11.38
C ILE A 380 -13.74 0.73 -12.62
N GLU A 381 -12.43 0.96 -12.80
CA GLU A 381 -11.90 1.57 -14.02
C GLU A 381 -12.37 0.78 -15.25
N ARG A 382 -12.31 -0.56 -15.20
CA ARG A 382 -12.80 -1.43 -16.29
C ARG A 382 -14.29 -1.30 -16.55
N LEU A 383 -15.12 -1.23 -15.49
CA LEU A 383 -16.56 -1.04 -15.60
C LEU A 383 -16.87 0.29 -16.29
N HIS A 384 -16.25 1.39 -15.84
CA HIS A 384 -16.44 2.71 -16.43
C HIS A 384 -16.01 2.76 -17.89
N LEU A 385 -14.88 2.14 -18.23
CA LEU A 385 -14.42 2.01 -19.61
C LEU A 385 -15.44 1.27 -20.47
N ALA A 386 -15.95 0.14 -19.99
CA ALA A 386 -16.92 -0.68 -20.71
C ALA A 386 -18.24 0.07 -20.95
N LEU A 387 -18.73 0.82 -19.95
CA LEU A 387 -19.95 1.62 -20.05
C LEU A 387 -19.82 2.82 -21.01
N LYS A 388 -18.60 3.34 -21.22
CA LYS A 388 -18.32 4.43 -22.16
C LYS A 388 -18.34 3.99 -23.62
N ILE A 389 -18.27 2.68 -23.91
CA ILE A 389 -18.28 2.15 -25.27
C ILE A 389 -19.58 2.53 -26.00
N LYS A 390 -19.47 2.97 -27.25
CA LYS A 390 -20.62 3.14 -28.15
C LYS A 390 -20.91 1.82 -28.89
N PRO A 391 -22.14 1.29 -28.84
CA PRO A 391 -22.52 0.13 -29.63
C PRO A 391 -22.41 0.43 -31.13
N LEU A 392 -21.97 -0.57 -31.90
CA LEU A 392 -21.83 -0.43 -33.35
C LEU A 392 -23.19 -0.10 -33.98
N GLY A 393 -23.26 0.99 -34.75
CA GLY A 393 -24.50 1.47 -35.38
C GLY A 393 -25.34 2.43 -34.52
N TYR A 394 -24.88 2.79 -33.31
CA TYR A 394 -25.62 3.64 -32.38
C TYR A 394 -24.79 4.81 -31.86
N GLN A 395 -25.45 5.95 -31.58
CA GLN A 395 -24.78 7.20 -31.21
C GLN A 395 -24.48 7.33 -29.70
N TYR A 396 -25.29 6.68 -28.87
CA TYR A 396 -25.22 6.75 -27.41
C TYR A 396 -24.32 5.66 -26.83
N SER A 397 -23.63 5.96 -25.74
CA SER A 397 -22.81 4.97 -25.02
C SER A 397 -23.69 3.94 -24.32
N ILE A 398 -23.12 2.78 -24.00
CA ILE A 398 -23.79 1.74 -23.21
C ILE A 398 -24.34 2.28 -21.88
N ALA A 399 -23.63 3.21 -21.24
CA ALA A 399 -24.08 3.90 -20.02
C ALA A 399 -25.46 4.56 -20.17
N SER A 400 -25.82 5.03 -21.38
CA SER A 400 -27.12 5.67 -21.64
C SER A 400 -28.27 4.67 -21.60
N TYR A 401 -27.98 3.39 -21.89
CA TYR A 401 -28.94 2.29 -21.87
C TYR A 401 -28.98 1.58 -20.50
N ALA A 402 -27.84 1.51 -19.80
CA ALA A 402 -27.66 0.68 -18.62
C ALA A 402 -27.94 1.41 -17.30
N ARG A 403 -29.20 1.40 -16.85
CA ARG A 403 -29.56 1.87 -15.50
C ARG A 403 -29.42 0.76 -14.45
N SER A 404 -29.74 -0.49 -14.79
CA SER A 404 -29.70 -1.61 -13.86
C SER A 404 -28.30 -2.13 -13.60
N ASN A 405 -28.08 -2.63 -12.38
CA ASN A 405 -26.83 -3.34 -12.02
C ASN A 405 -26.65 -4.61 -12.85
N LEU A 406 -27.74 -5.26 -13.30
CA LEU A 406 -27.68 -6.45 -14.15
C LEU A 406 -27.03 -6.17 -15.50
N LEU A 407 -27.46 -5.11 -16.21
CA LEU A 407 -26.87 -4.78 -17.50
C LEU A 407 -25.43 -4.29 -17.33
N LYS A 408 -25.14 -3.47 -16.31
CA LYS A 408 -23.78 -3.01 -16.00
C LYS A 408 -22.83 -4.21 -15.72
N ALA A 409 -23.25 -5.17 -14.90
CA ALA A 409 -22.47 -6.37 -14.61
C ALA A 409 -22.28 -7.26 -15.83
N THR A 410 -23.31 -7.39 -16.67
CA THR A 410 -23.24 -8.14 -17.93
C THR A 410 -22.27 -7.48 -18.92
N VAL A 411 -22.23 -6.15 -18.98
CA VAL A 411 -21.27 -5.43 -19.83
C VAL A 411 -19.85 -5.59 -19.31
N LEU A 412 -19.65 -5.46 -17.99
CA LEU A 412 -18.36 -5.67 -17.34
C LEU A 412 -17.83 -7.10 -17.56
N ASP A 413 -18.65 -8.11 -17.34
CA ASP A 413 -18.32 -9.53 -17.57
C ASP A 413 -17.87 -9.79 -19.01
N HIS A 414 -18.56 -9.19 -20.00
CA HIS A 414 -18.14 -9.30 -21.40
C HIS A 414 -16.83 -8.54 -21.65
N HIS A 415 -16.65 -7.37 -21.05
CA HIS A 415 -15.45 -6.57 -21.26
C HIS A 415 -14.21 -7.17 -20.59
N VAL A 416 -14.35 -7.91 -19.49
CA VAL A 416 -13.26 -8.70 -18.91
C VAL A 416 -12.91 -9.88 -19.83
N ASN A 417 -13.90 -10.63 -20.31
CA ASN A 417 -13.63 -11.82 -21.12
C ASN A 417 -13.18 -11.52 -22.56
N ARG A 418 -13.85 -10.59 -23.25
CA ARG A 418 -13.67 -10.27 -24.68
C ARG A 418 -13.95 -8.78 -24.97
N PRO A 419 -13.09 -7.85 -24.53
CA PRO A 419 -13.34 -6.40 -24.66
C PRO A 419 -13.64 -5.95 -26.09
N GLY A 420 -12.92 -6.51 -27.08
CA GLY A 420 -13.07 -6.14 -28.50
C GLY A 420 -14.42 -6.49 -29.14
N TYR A 421 -15.28 -7.28 -28.49
CA TYR A 421 -16.59 -7.67 -29.03
C TYR A 421 -17.76 -6.92 -28.40
N VAL A 422 -17.54 -6.17 -27.32
CA VAL A 422 -18.60 -5.45 -26.59
C VAL A 422 -19.40 -4.52 -27.51
N SER A 423 -18.75 -3.64 -28.28
CA SER A 423 -19.44 -2.69 -29.16
C SER A 423 -20.33 -3.38 -30.19
N LYS A 424 -19.81 -4.42 -30.86
CA LYS A 424 -20.54 -5.15 -31.92
C LYS A 424 -21.70 -5.98 -31.36
N ASP A 425 -21.49 -6.69 -30.27
CA ASP A 425 -22.52 -7.60 -29.73
C ASP A 425 -23.62 -6.84 -29.00
N PHE A 426 -23.29 -5.72 -28.35
CA PHE A 426 -24.30 -4.82 -27.81
C PHE A 426 -25.11 -4.15 -28.94
N GLY A 427 -24.45 -3.77 -30.04
CA GLY A 427 -25.14 -3.26 -31.23
C GLY A 427 -26.18 -4.24 -31.76
N LYS A 428 -25.83 -5.52 -31.88
CA LYS A 428 -26.78 -6.58 -32.26
C LYS A 428 -27.96 -6.73 -31.30
N ALA A 429 -27.73 -6.55 -29.99
CA ALA A 429 -28.81 -6.59 -29.00
C ALA A 429 -29.76 -5.40 -29.18
N LEU A 430 -29.25 -4.23 -29.55
CA LEU A 430 -30.07 -3.09 -29.90
C LEU A 430 -30.82 -3.33 -31.23
N ASP A 431 -30.18 -3.91 -32.24
CA ASP A 431 -30.84 -4.25 -33.51
C ASP A 431 -32.04 -5.18 -33.27
N TYR A 432 -31.85 -6.21 -32.45
CA TYR A 432 -32.94 -7.09 -32.01
C TYR A 432 -34.01 -6.32 -31.23
N PHE A 433 -33.63 -5.47 -30.28
CA PHE A 433 -34.59 -4.68 -29.50
C PHE A 433 -35.46 -3.78 -30.40
N TYR A 434 -34.88 -3.10 -31.38
CA TYR A 434 -35.60 -2.21 -32.28
C TYR A 434 -36.39 -2.96 -33.37
N SER A 435 -36.01 -4.18 -33.74
CA SER A 435 -36.83 -4.98 -34.66
C SER A 435 -38.17 -5.39 -34.01
N VAL A 436 -38.16 -5.64 -32.69
CA VAL A 436 -39.38 -5.95 -31.93
C VAL A 436 -40.06 -4.71 -31.33
N ASN A 437 -39.38 -3.56 -31.27
CA ASN A 437 -39.93 -2.27 -30.82
C ASN A 437 -39.67 -1.15 -31.86
N PRO A 438 -40.27 -1.20 -33.06
CA PRO A 438 -39.96 -0.27 -34.15
C PRO A 438 -40.32 1.20 -33.86
N LYS A 439 -41.20 1.45 -32.88
CA LYS A 439 -41.62 2.79 -32.46
C LYS A 439 -40.80 3.37 -31.31
N ALA A 440 -39.88 2.60 -30.71
CA ALA A 440 -39.06 3.10 -29.62
C ALA A 440 -38.07 4.17 -30.13
N SER A 441 -37.91 5.28 -29.40
CA SER A 441 -36.93 6.31 -29.74
C SER A 441 -35.52 5.72 -29.77
N LYS A 442 -34.69 6.18 -30.71
CA LYS A 442 -33.26 5.83 -30.77
C LYS A 442 -32.44 6.50 -29.68
N ASN A 443 -33.00 7.49 -28.99
CA ASN A 443 -32.41 8.14 -27.82
C ASN A 443 -32.97 7.52 -26.53
N PRO A 444 -32.14 6.81 -25.74
CA PRO A 444 -32.59 6.20 -24.48
C PRO A 444 -33.14 7.19 -23.45
N ALA A 445 -32.73 8.46 -23.52
CA ALA A 445 -33.27 9.49 -22.63
C ALA A 445 -34.79 9.69 -22.80
N ASP A 446 -35.33 9.40 -23.98
CA ASP A 446 -36.75 9.58 -24.31
C ASP A 446 -37.61 8.40 -23.84
N TRP A 447 -37.03 7.33 -23.31
CA TRP A 447 -37.77 6.10 -22.97
C TRP A 447 -38.67 6.26 -21.75
N GLY A 448 -38.42 7.27 -20.90
CA GLY A 448 -39.20 7.55 -19.70
C GLY A 448 -39.45 6.29 -18.85
N ASN A 449 -40.72 6.03 -18.53
CA ASN A 449 -41.14 4.87 -17.73
C ASN A 449 -40.93 3.52 -18.44
N SER A 450 -40.75 3.50 -19.76
CA SER A 450 -40.46 2.26 -20.50
C SER A 450 -39.01 1.80 -20.36
N HIS A 451 -38.11 2.62 -19.81
CA HIS A 451 -36.68 2.32 -19.76
C HIS A 451 -36.38 0.96 -19.14
N ASN A 452 -36.93 0.67 -17.96
CA ASN A 452 -36.67 -0.59 -17.26
C ASN A 452 -37.11 -1.81 -18.07
N ARG A 453 -38.25 -1.71 -18.75
CA ARG A 453 -38.76 -2.77 -19.63
C ARG A 453 -37.86 -2.96 -20.84
N TYR A 454 -37.49 -1.87 -21.51
CA TYR A 454 -36.63 -1.90 -22.71
C TYR A 454 -35.23 -2.41 -22.39
N GLU A 455 -34.64 -1.95 -21.29
CA GLU A 455 -33.36 -2.44 -20.80
C GLU A 455 -33.41 -3.95 -20.54
N LYS A 456 -34.51 -4.46 -19.96
CA LYS A 456 -34.71 -5.91 -19.74
C LYS A 456 -34.64 -6.71 -21.05
N TYR A 457 -35.30 -6.25 -22.12
CA TYR A 457 -35.22 -6.89 -23.44
C TYR A 457 -33.78 -6.93 -23.96
N ILE A 458 -33.07 -5.82 -23.83
CA ILE A 458 -31.69 -5.69 -24.30
C ILE A 458 -30.77 -6.63 -23.52
N VAL A 459 -30.83 -6.61 -22.18
CA VAL A 459 -29.92 -7.43 -21.35
C VAL A 459 -30.21 -8.92 -21.46
N ASP A 460 -31.47 -9.33 -21.54
CA ASP A 460 -31.81 -10.76 -21.70
C ASP A 460 -31.34 -11.31 -23.05
N TYR A 461 -31.41 -10.51 -24.13
CA TYR A 461 -30.82 -10.90 -25.41
C TYR A 461 -29.27 -10.85 -25.36
N TYR A 462 -28.70 -9.72 -24.95
CA TYR A 462 -27.26 -9.49 -24.93
C TYR A 462 -26.50 -10.50 -24.06
N GLY A 463 -27.00 -10.77 -22.86
CA GLY A 463 -26.39 -11.68 -21.90
C GLY A 463 -26.18 -13.09 -22.44
N ILE A 464 -27.10 -13.54 -23.31
CA ILE A 464 -27.10 -14.89 -23.89
C ILE A 464 -26.31 -14.95 -25.20
N HIS A 465 -26.42 -13.93 -26.07
CA HIS A 465 -25.96 -14.01 -27.46
C HIS A 465 -24.59 -13.35 -27.73
N ARG A 466 -24.02 -12.64 -26.75
CA ARG A 466 -22.66 -12.09 -26.83
C ARG A 466 -21.61 -13.20 -26.95
N ARG A 467 -20.52 -12.91 -27.66
CA ARG A 467 -19.41 -13.84 -27.86
C ARG A 467 -18.52 -13.93 -26.62
N GLY A 468 -18.01 -15.12 -26.34
CA GLY A 468 -17.08 -15.37 -25.25
C GLY A 468 -17.26 -16.76 -24.66
N THR A 469 -16.56 -17.05 -23.58
CA THR A 469 -16.62 -18.36 -22.92
C THR A 469 -17.87 -18.47 -22.04
N ASP A 470 -18.70 -19.49 -22.26
CA ASP A 470 -19.85 -19.86 -21.42
C ASP A 470 -20.85 -18.71 -21.10
N MET A 471 -21.02 -17.77 -22.04
CA MET A 471 -21.73 -16.50 -21.80
C MET A 471 -23.17 -16.66 -21.29
N LYS A 472 -23.91 -17.66 -21.79
CA LYS A 472 -25.27 -17.98 -21.33
C LYS A 472 -25.29 -18.40 -19.86
N GLN A 473 -24.38 -19.29 -19.45
CA GLN A 473 -24.30 -19.74 -18.05
C GLN A 473 -23.83 -18.61 -17.14
N ARG A 474 -22.81 -17.85 -17.56
CA ARG A 474 -22.32 -16.67 -16.84
C ARG A 474 -23.41 -15.63 -16.61
N TYR A 475 -24.25 -15.39 -17.61
CA TYR A 475 -25.39 -14.48 -17.50
C TYR A 475 -26.45 -15.00 -16.52
N SER A 476 -26.81 -16.28 -16.60
CA SER A 476 -27.75 -16.89 -15.64
C SER A 476 -27.27 -16.76 -14.19
N ASN A 477 -25.98 -17.00 -13.97
CA ASN A 477 -25.34 -16.84 -12.65
C ASN A 477 -25.37 -15.38 -12.18
N LEU A 478 -25.03 -14.42 -13.05
CA LEU A 478 -25.09 -12.98 -12.77
C LEU A 478 -26.50 -12.55 -12.38
N LYS A 479 -27.50 -12.94 -13.16
CA LYS A 479 -28.90 -12.63 -12.93
C LYS A 479 -29.35 -13.13 -11.55
N THR A 480 -28.97 -14.35 -11.20
CA THR A 480 -29.27 -14.94 -9.88
C THR A 480 -28.60 -14.18 -8.74
N ARG A 481 -27.34 -13.75 -8.88
CA ARG A 481 -26.59 -13.05 -7.83
C ARG A 481 -27.04 -11.61 -7.63
N ILE A 482 -27.51 -10.93 -8.68
CA ILE A 482 -27.96 -9.53 -8.60
C ILE A 482 -29.40 -9.39 -8.11
N MET A 483 -30.22 -10.42 -8.30
CA MET A 483 -31.61 -10.43 -7.84
C MET A 483 -31.77 -10.94 -6.40
N LYS A 484 -30.69 -11.43 -5.78
CA LYS A 484 -30.58 -11.66 -4.34
C LYS A 484 -30.20 -10.35 -3.66
#